data_AF-A0A9X3J3Y9-F1
#
_entry.id   AF-A0A9X3J3Y9-F1
#
_cell.length_a   1.000
_cell.length_b   1.000
_cell.length_c   1.000
_cell.angle_alpha   90.00
_cell.angle_beta   90.00
_cell.angle_gamma   90.00
#
_symmetry.space_group_name_H-M   'P 1'
#
loop_
_entity.id
_entity.type
_entity.pdbx_description
1 polymer ?
#
loop_
_entity_poly.entity_id
_entity_poly.type
_entity_poly.pdbx_seq_one_letter_code
_entity_poly.pdbx_strand_id
1 'polypeptide(L)'
;MEIDGAVAAALVDSESGMTLAVAGGGPSFDIEVAAAANTNVVQAKLKAMNALRLADELEDILITLGKQYHIIRPLRRTPAVFYYLACDRNKTNLAMARRSLAEIEHGTAL
;
A
#
# COMPACT_ATOMS: atom_id res chain seq x y z
N MET A 1 -5.16 16.18 0.68
CA MET A 1 -4.87 15.83 -0.72
C MET A 1 -5.66 14.59 -1.04
N GLU A 2 -6.51 14.64 -2.06
CA GLU A 2 -7.29 13.50 -2.53
C GLU A 2 -6.55 12.89 -3.71
N ILE A 3 -6.35 11.56 -3.72
CA ILE A 3 -5.77 10.87 -4.87
C ILE A 3 -6.92 10.51 -5.81
N ASP A 4 -6.89 11.06 -7.03
CA ASP A 4 -7.95 10.81 -8.01
C ASP A 4 -8.14 9.32 -8.30
N GLY A 5 -9.38 8.87 -8.20
CA GLY A 5 -9.75 7.47 -8.40
C GLY A 5 -9.42 6.56 -7.21
N ALA A 6 -8.96 7.09 -6.07
CA ALA A 6 -8.86 6.32 -4.84
C ALA A 6 -10.23 5.76 -4.43
N VAL A 7 -10.27 4.45 -4.17
CA VAL A 7 -11.44 3.72 -3.68
C VAL A 7 -11.33 3.55 -2.17
N ALA A 8 -10.14 3.20 -1.69
CA ALA A 8 -9.87 2.95 -0.28
C ALA A 8 -8.37 3.07 0.01
N ALA A 9 -8.00 3.52 1.19
CA ALA A 9 -6.62 3.57 1.66
C ALA A 9 -6.50 3.15 3.13
N ALA A 10 -5.43 2.44 3.48
CA ALA A 10 -5.14 1.98 4.83
C ALA A 10 -3.68 2.26 5.20
N LEU A 11 -3.45 2.48 6.49
CA LEU A 11 -2.13 2.39 7.10
C LEU A 11 -2.08 1.09 7.90
N VAL A 12 -1.05 0.27 7.69
CA VAL A 12 -1.05 -1.12 8.16
C VAL A 12 0.29 -1.45 8.79
N ASP A 13 0.25 -2.13 9.93
CA ASP A 13 1.42 -2.76 10.54
C ASP A 13 1.74 -4.08 9.80
N SER A 14 2.91 -4.15 9.18
CA SER A 14 3.34 -5.26 8.34
C SER A 14 3.70 -6.54 9.09
N GLU A 15 3.86 -6.48 10.41
CA GLU A 15 4.21 -7.65 11.22
C GLU A 15 2.94 -8.37 11.69
N SER A 16 1.97 -7.61 12.19
CA SER A 16 0.72 -8.11 12.75
C SER A 16 -0.44 -8.16 11.75
N GLY A 17 -0.38 -7.38 10.66
CA GLY A 17 -1.51 -7.16 9.75
C GLY A 17 -2.59 -6.25 10.31
N MET A 18 -2.33 -5.61 11.46
CA MET A 18 -3.27 -4.68 12.09
C MET A 18 -3.39 -3.41 11.25
N THR A 19 -4.63 -3.02 10.95
CA THR A 19 -4.90 -1.77 10.28
C THR A 19 -4.93 -0.63 11.30
N LEU A 20 -4.02 0.33 11.16
CA LEU A 20 -3.84 1.48 12.05
C LEU A 20 -4.80 2.62 11.72
N ALA A 21 -5.12 2.79 10.45
CA ALA A 21 -6.06 3.79 9.97
C ALA A 21 -6.65 3.36 8.63
N VAL A 22 -7.88 3.82 8.35
CA VAL A 22 -8.60 3.58 7.09
C VAL A 22 -9.21 4.86 6.55
N ALA A 23 -9.33 4.95 5.24
CA ALA A 23 -10.09 5.97 4.52
C ALA A 23 -10.77 5.33 3.30
N GLY A 24 -12.03 5.68 3.04
CA GLY A 24 -12.81 5.09 1.95
C GLY A 24 -13.19 3.63 2.21
N GLY A 25 -13.35 2.85 1.14
CA GLY A 25 -13.91 1.50 1.21
C GLY A 25 -15.44 1.49 1.36
N GLY A 26 -16.00 0.37 1.80
CA GLY A 26 -17.43 0.23 2.07
C GLY A 26 -17.95 -1.20 1.84
N PRO A 27 -19.27 -1.41 1.73
CA PRO A 27 -19.86 -2.75 1.59
C PRO A 27 -19.36 -3.54 0.38
N SER A 28 -18.91 -2.85 -0.67
CA SER A 28 -18.36 -3.46 -1.89
C SER A 28 -16.86 -3.70 -1.84
N PHE A 29 -16.16 -3.18 -0.83
CA PHE A 29 -14.71 -3.32 -0.68
C PHE A 29 -14.30 -3.18 0.79
N ASP A 30 -14.11 -4.33 1.43
CA ASP A 30 -13.60 -4.43 2.78
C ASP A 30 -12.07 -4.21 2.78
N ILE A 31 -11.67 -3.02 3.19
CA ILE A 31 -10.28 -2.63 3.18
C ILE A 31 -9.46 -3.33 4.26
N GLU A 32 -10.05 -3.67 5.41
CA GLU A 32 -9.33 -4.30 6.52
C GLU A 32 -8.94 -5.73 6.14
N VAL A 33 -9.87 -6.46 5.53
CA VAL A 33 -9.60 -7.80 4.99
C VAL A 33 -8.55 -7.73 3.88
N ALA A 34 -8.67 -6.77 2.97
CA ALA A 34 -7.70 -6.59 1.89
C ALA A 34 -6.30 -6.19 2.41
N ALA A 35 -6.22 -5.33 3.42
CA ALA A 35 -4.98 -4.92 4.09
C ALA A 35 -4.30 -6.10 4.79
N ALA A 36 -5.05 -6.90 5.54
CA ALA A 36 -4.55 -8.11 6.19
C ALA A 36 -4.02 -9.12 5.17
N ALA A 37 -4.73 -9.33 4.05
CA ALA A 37 -4.27 -10.21 2.98
C ALA A 37 -2.97 -9.69 2.33
N ASN A 38 -2.89 -8.39 2.06
CA ASN A 38 -1.71 -7.76 1.46
C ASN A 38 -0.50 -7.72 2.41
N THR A 39 -0.71 -7.80 3.72
CA THR A 39 0.39 -7.97 4.69
C THR A 39 1.19 -9.24 4.38
N ASN A 40 0.52 -10.33 4.01
CA ASN A 40 1.20 -11.57 3.62
C ASN A 40 2.06 -11.38 2.35
N VAL A 41 1.61 -10.55 1.40
CA VAL A 41 2.36 -10.22 0.18
C VAL A 41 3.64 -9.45 0.53
N VAL A 42 3.54 -8.44 1.40
CA VAL A 42 4.70 -7.67 1.88
C VAL A 42 5.69 -8.58 2.59
N GLN A 43 5.22 -9.37 3.56
CA GLN A 43 6.09 -10.28 4.31
C GLN A 43 6.77 -11.32 3.41
N ALA A 44 6.03 -11.88 2.45
CA ALA A 44 6.60 -12.83 1.49
C ALA A 44 7.70 -12.18 0.63
N LYS A 45 7.49 -10.93 0.18
CA LYS A 45 8.49 -10.21 -0.61
C LYS A 45 9.74 -9.89 0.21
N LEU A 46 9.58 -9.40 1.45
CA LEU A 46 10.70 -9.13 2.35
C LEU A 46 11.52 -10.40 2.64
N LYS A 47 10.85 -11.54 2.92
CA LYS A 47 11.51 -12.84 3.09
C LYS A 47 12.31 -13.24 1.84
N ALA A 48 11.75 -13.04 0.65
CA ALA A 48 12.44 -13.34 -0.60
C ALA A 48 13.66 -12.43 -0.81
N MET A 49 13.57 -11.13 -0.51
CA MET A 49 14.71 -10.21 -0.60
C MET A 49 15.85 -10.63 0.33
N ASN A 50 15.52 -11.01 1.57
CA ASN A 50 16.49 -11.51 2.54
C ASN A 50 17.14 -12.83 2.09
N ALA A 51 16.34 -13.78 1.58
CA ALA A 51 16.86 -15.05 1.08
C ALA A 51 17.81 -14.87 -0.11
N LEU A 52 17.53 -13.89 -0.98
CA LEU A 52 18.36 -13.53 -2.13
C LEU A 52 19.52 -12.58 -1.79
N ARG A 53 19.61 -12.10 -0.54
CA ARG A 53 20.60 -11.13 -0.07
C ARG A 53 20.66 -9.86 -0.94
N LEU A 54 19.48 -9.35 -1.31
CA LEU A 54 19.40 -8.09 -2.07
C LEU A 54 19.78 -6.91 -1.16
N ALA A 55 20.79 -6.14 -1.57
CA ALA A 55 21.18 -4.90 -0.90
C ALA A 55 20.34 -3.74 -1.43
N ASP A 56 19.02 -3.83 -1.24
CA ASP A 56 18.04 -2.88 -1.76
C ASP A 56 16.81 -2.79 -0.83
N GLU A 57 16.01 -1.75 -0.98
CA GLU A 57 14.82 -1.49 -0.16
C GLU A 57 13.54 -1.62 -1.00
N LEU A 58 12.45 -2.04 -0.34
CA LEU A 58 11.15 -2.14 -1.00
C LEU A 58 10.52 -0.74 -1.11
N GLU A 59 10.61 -0.12 -2.30
CA GLU A 59 10.01 1.20 -2.53
C GLU A 59 8.48 1.15 -2.55
N ASP A 60 7.90 0.30 -3.41
CA ASP A 60 6.49 -0.04 -3.41
C ASP A 60 6.22 -1.38 -4.11
N ILE A 61 5.00 -1.88 -3.97
CA ILE A 61 4.43 -3.00 -4.72
C ILE A 61 3.21 -2.48 -5.47
N LEU A 62 3.20 -2.67 -6.79
CA LEU A 62 2.02 -2.45 -7.62
C LEU A 62 1.40 -3.78 -8.01
N ILE A 63 0.13 -3.98 -7.66
CA ILE A 63 -0.71 -5.07 -8.12
C ILE A 63 -1.76 -4.48 -9.07
N THR A 64 -1.80 -4.98 -10.30
CA THR A 64 -2.76 -4.53 -11.32
C THR A 64 -3.83 -5.58 -11.54
N LEU A 65 -5.09 -5.19 -11.31
CA LEU A 65 -6.26 -5.99 -11.63
C LEU A 65 -6.97 -5.45 -12.87
N GLY A 66 -8.01 -6.16 -13.33
CA GLY A 66 -8.82 -5.71 -14.47
C GLY A 66 -9.49 -4.36 -14.24
N LYS A 67 -9.94 -4.09 -13.01
CA LYS A 67 -10.69 -2.87 -12.65
C LYS A 67 -9.97 -1.95 -11.66
N GLN A 68 -8.88 -2.43 -11.04
CA GLN A 68 -8.25 -1.70 -9.94
C GLN A 68 -6.72 -1.73 -10.02
N TYR A 69 -6.12 -0.67 -9.52
CA TYR A 69 -4.73 -0.67 -9.09
C TYR A 69 -4.67 -0.79 -7.57
N HIS A 70 -3.68 -1.52 -7.08
CA HIS A 70 -3.39 -1.71 -5.67
C HIS A 70 -1.93 -1.35 -5.46
N ILE A 71 -1.68 -0.30 -4.68
CA ILE A 71 -0.33 0.22 -4.42
C ILE A 71 -0.05 0.02 -2.93
N ILE A 72 1.06 -0.63 -2.63
CA ILE A 72 1.54 -0.86 -1.27
C ILE A 72 2.88 -0.15 -1.13
N ARG A 73 2.98 0.81 -0.21
CA ARG A 73 4.19 1.61 0.00
C ARG A 73 4.63 1.55 1.46
N PRO A 74 5.70 0.82 1.79
CA PRO A 74 6.32 0.88 3.12
C PRO A 74 6.77 2.31 3.47
N LEU A 75 6.71 2.67 4.74
CA LEU A 75 7.31 3.92 5.21
C LEU A 75 8.83 3.78 5.24
N ARG A 76 9.56 4.77 4.73
CA ARG A 76 11.03 4.72 4.73
C ARG A 76 11.63 4.76 6.14
N ARG A 77 11.02 5.54 7.03
CA ARG A 77 11.47 5.70 8.43
C ARG A 77 11.15 4.49 9.29
N THR A 78 9.99 3.87 9.02
CA THR A 78 9.47 2.73 9.78
C THR A 78 8.98 1.66 8.80
N PRO A 79 9.88 0.86 8.20
CA PRO A 79 9.53 -0.13 7.17
C PRO A 79 8.56 -1.22 7.63
N ALA A 80 8.37 -1.35 8.95
CA ALA A 80 7.37 -2.21 9.56
C ALA A 80 5.93 -1.70 9.35
N VAL A 81 5.73 -0.48 8.84
CA VAL A 81 4.41 0.09 8.53
C VAL A 81 4.33 0.39 7.03
N PHE A 82 3.17 0.18 6.42
CA PHE A 82 2.95 0.54 5.01
C PHE A 82 1.59 1.20 4.76
N TYR A 83 1.55 2.05 3.73
CA TYR A 83 0.32 2.46 3.10
C TYR A 83 -0.16 1.42 2.12
N TYR A 84 -1.46 1.14 2.14
CA TYR A 84 -2.16 0.39 1.11
C TYR A 84 -3.19 1.30 0.46
N LEU A 85 -3.17 1.40 -0.87
CA LEU A 85 -4.07 2.23 -1.65
C LEU A 85 -4.70 1.38 -2.76
N ALA A 86 -6.03 1.29 -2.75
CA ALA A 86 -6.83 0.72 -3.83
C ALA A 86 -7.43 1.85 -4.67
N CYS A 87 -7.32 1.73 -5.99
CA CYS A 87 -7.68 2.76 -6.97
C CYS A 87 -8.50 2.16 -8.11
N ASP A 88 -9.53 2.87 -8.60
CA ASP A 88 -10.25 2.52 -9.82
C ASP A 88 -9.34 2.78 -11.03
N ARG A 89 -9.05 1.72 -11.80
CA ARG A 89 -8.10 1.77 -12.91
C ARG A 89 -8.52 2.72 -14.04
N ASN A 90 -9.81 2.91 -14.25
CA ASN A 90 -10.32 3.75 -15.33
C ASN A 90 -10.34 5.24 -14.96
N LYS A 91 -10.27 5.55 -13.67
CA LYS A 91 -10.31 6.93 -13.14
C LYS A 91 -8.94 7.42 -12.67
N THR A 92 -8.01 6.51 -12.42
CA THR A 92 -6.73 6.82 -11.78
C THR A 92 -5.62 7.03 -12.80
N ASN A 93 -4.94 8.18 -12.72
CA ASN A 93 -3.61 8.30 -13.31
C ASN A 93 -2.58 7.65 -12.38
N LEU A 94 -2.09 6.46 -12.76
CA LEU A 94 -1.19 5.65 -11.92
C LEU A 94 0.09 6.39 -11.51
N ALA A 95 0.69 7.16 -12.43
CA ALA A 95 1.92 7.89 -12.14
C ALA A 95 1.70 8.99 -11.09
N MET A 96 0.58 9.70 -11.21
CA MET A 96 0.17 10.71 -10.22
C MET A 96 -0.16 10.06 -8.88
N ALA A 97 -0.91 8.95 -8.87
CA ALA A 97 -1.24 8.24 -7.64
C ALA A 97 0.00 7.77 -6.87
N ARG A 98 0.99 7.17 -7.55
CA ARG A 98 2.26 6.77 -6.91
C ARG A 98 3.04 7.96 -6.38
N ARG A 99 3.11 9.07 -7.14
CA ARG A 99 3.77 10.30 -6.69
C ARG A 99 3.09 10.88 -5.45
N SER A 100 1.78 11.05 -5.48
CA SER A 100 1.03 11.60 -4.34
C SER A 100 1.13 10.72 -3.11
N LEU A 101 1.11 9.39 -3.28
CA LEU A 101 1.33 8.47 -2.15
C LEU A 101 2.75 8.59 -1.57
N ALA A 102 3.76 8.78 -2.42
CA ALA A 102 5.13 9.02 -1.97
C ALA A 102 5.28 10.35 -1.23
N GLU A 103 4.60 11.41 -1.67
CA GLU A 103 4.57 12.71 -0.98
C GLU A 103 3.89 12.59 0.40
N ILE A 104 2.78 11.87 0.47
CA ILE A 104 2.09 11.57 1.75
C ILE A 104 3.03 10.79 2.68
N GLU A 105 3.68 9.73 2.18
CA GLU A 105 4.63 8.92 2.96
C GLU A 105 5.80 9.74 3.49
N HIS A 106 6.37 10.66 2.71
CA HIS A 106 7.44 11.55 3.18
C HIS A 106 6.97 12.53 4.27
N GLY A 107 5.71 12.95 4.24
CA GLY A 107 5.12 13.84 5.24
C GLY A 107 4.75 13.16 6.56
N THR A 108 4.74 11.83 6.60
CA THR A 108 4.32 11.06 7.77
C THR A 108 5.44 10.97 8.81
N ALA A 109 5.13 11.42 10.03
CA ALA A 109 6.07 11.46 11.16
C ALA A 109 6.00 10.19 12.04
N LEU A 110 5.97 9.01 11.40
CA LEU A 110 6.00 7.70 12.06
C LEU A 110 7.33 7.00 11.80
#